data_AF-A0A832J6U5-F1
#
_entry.id   AF-A0A832J6U5-F1
#
_cell.length_a   1.000
_cell.length_b   1.000
_cell.length_c   1.000
_cell.angle_alpha   90.00
_cell.angle_beta   90.00
_cell.angle_gamma   90.00
#
_symmetry.space_group_name_H-M   'P 1'
#
loop_
_entity.id
_entity.type
_entity.pdbx_description
1 polymer ?
#
loop_
_entity_poly.entity_id
_entity_poly.type
_entity_poly.pdbx_seq_one_letter_code
_entity_poly.pdbx_strand_id
1 'polypeptide(L)'
;MGGDKTLFERIGGEAAVDAAVDIFYRKVLADDRINKFFEGVDMGKQSAKQKAFLTMAFGGPSSYSGKDMREGHAHLVAKGLNDSHFDAVMENLGATLTELGVPGDLIAEAAAIAESTRNDVLGK
;
A
#
# COMPACT_ATOMS: atom_id res chain seq x y z
N MET A 1 -10.52 30.01 -2.32
CA MET A 1 -9.58 29.17 -3.09
C MET A 1 -10.09 27.75 -2.96
N GLY A 2 -10.74 27.22 -4.00
CA GLY A 2 -11.19 25.82 -3.97
C GLY A 2 -9.94 24.96 -4.11
N GLY A 3 -9.49 24.35 -3.01
CA GLY A 3 -8.30 23.52 -2.99
C GLY A 3 -8.48 22.32 -3.91
N ASP A 4 -7.43 21.99 -4.65
CA ASP A 4 -7.42 20.81 -5.51
C ASP A 4 -7.82 19.57 -4.70
N LYS A 5 -8.69 18.74 -5.28
CA LYS A 5 -9.15 17.49 -4.65
C LYS A 5 -7.95 16.62 -4.31
N THR A 6 -7.98 15.98 -3.14
CA THR A 6 -6.92 15.06 -2.73
C THR A 6 -6.89 13.84 -3.64
N LEU A 7 -5.77 13.12 -3.69
CA LEU A 7 -5.70 11.86 -4.44
C LEU A 7 -6.79 10.89 -3.97
N PHE A 8 -7.04 10.84 -2.67
CA PHE A 8 -8.13 10.05 -2.06
C PHE A 8 -9.49 10.39 -2.66
N GLU A 9 -9.84 11.67 -2.77
CA GLU A 9 -11.10 12.10 -3.39
C GLU A 9 -11.12 11.80 -4.90
N ARG A 10 -9.99 11.95 -5.59
CA ARG A 10 -9.86 11.73 -7.04
C ARG A 10 -9.98 10.25 -7.43
N ILE A 11 -9.52 9.32 -6.60
CA ILE A 11 -9.65 7.87 -6.85
C ILE A 11 -11.03 7.30 -6.46
N GLY A 12 -11.89 8.07 -5.80
CA GLY A 12 -13.24 7.63 -5.38
C GLY A 12 -13.43 7.44 -3.88
N GLY A 13 -12.49 7.90 -3.05
CA GLY A 13 -12.62 7.95 -1.59
C GLY A 13 -12.56 6.58 -0.91
N GLU A 14 -13.26 6.45 0.22
CA GLU A 14 -13.19 5.29 1.11
C GLU A 14 -13.57 3.99 0.41
N ALA A 15 -14.65 3.99 -0.38
CA ALA A 15 -15.10 2.80 -1.12
C ALA A 15 -14.04 2.30 -2.12
N ALA A 16 -13.32 3.22 -2.78
CA ALA A 16 -12.25 2.87 -3.70
C ALA A 16 -11.03 2.31 -2.97
N VAL A 17 -10.65 2.92 -1.83
CA VAL A 17 -9.56 2.41 -0.97
C VAL A 17 -9.90 1.02 -0.42
N ASP A 18 -11.14 0.81 0.02
CA ASP A 18 -11.61 -0.47 0.52
C ASP A 18 -11.47 -1.58 -0.54
N ALA A 19 -12.00 -1.33 -1.74
CA ALA A 19 -11.90 -2.27 -2.84
C ALA A 19 -10.44 -2.50 -3.25
N ALA A 20 -9.62 -1.45 -3.26
CA ALA A 20 -8.20 -1.56 -3.60
C ALA A 20 -7.45 -2.44 -2.60
N VAL A 21 -7.64 -2.26 -1.29
CA VAL A 21 -6.94 -3.08 -0.30
C VAL A 21 -7.34 -4.56 -0.38
N ASP A 22 -8.63 -4.84 -0.56
CA ASP A 22 -9.11 -6.21 -0.66
C ASP A 22 -8.54 -6.92 -1.90
N ILE A 23 -8.55 -6.26 -3.06
CA ILE A 23 -7.95 -6.80 -4.29
C ILE A 23 -6.44 -6.95 -4.15
N PHE A 24 -5.77 -5.94 -3.60
CA PHE A 24 -4.32 -5.90 -3.42
C PHE A 24 -3.83 -7.08 -2.60
N TYR A 25 -4.46 -7.37 -1.45
CA TYR A 25 -4.02 -8.50 -0.63
C TYR A 25 -4.33 -9.85 -1.26
N ARG A 26 -5.38 -10.00 -2.06
CA ARG A 26 -5.56 -11.23 -2.85
C ARG A 26 -4.39 -11.46 -3.81
N LYS A 27 -3.89 -10.42 -4.45
CA LYS A 27 -2.73 -10.51 -5.35
C LYS A 27 -1.44 -10.79 -4.58
N VAL A 28 -1.19 -10.07 -3.49
CA VAL A 28 -0.01 -10.27 -2.63
C VAL A 28 0.07 -11.68 -2.07
N LEU A 29 -1.06 -12.23 -1.60
CA LEU A 29 -1.09 -13.59 -1.04
C LEU A 29 -0.96 -14.68 -2.13
N ALA A 30 -1.24 -14.35 -3.39
CA ALA A 30 -1.03 -15.23 -4.54
C ALA A 30 0.36 -15.08 -5.18
N ASP A 31 1.18 -14.11 -4.75
CA ASP A 31 2.50 -13.83 -5.30
C ASP A 31 3.59 -14.57 -4.51
N ASP A 32 4.12 -15.65 -5.09
CA ASP A 32 5.14 -16.52 -4.49
C ASP A 32 6.45 -15.79 -4.11
N ARG A 33 6.68 -14.58 -4.65
CA ARG A 33 7.84 -13.78 -4.27
C ARG A 33 7.70 -13.25 -2.84
N ILE A 34 6.47 -12.92 -2.42
CA ILE A 34 6.20 -12.12 -1.22
C ILE A 34 5.21 -12.74 -0.22
N ASN A 35 4.39 -13.72 -0.64
CA ASN A 35 3.35 -14.32 0.20
C ASN A 35 3.87 -14.86 1.55
N LYS A 36 5.09 -15.42 1.56
CA LYS A 36 5.79 -15.94 2.74
C LYS A 36 5.97 -14.91 3.87
N PHE A 37 6.04 -13.61 3.55
CA PHE A 37 6.15 -12.56 4.57
C PHE A 37 4.85 -12.33 5.34
N PHE A 38 3.73 -12.85 4.82
CA PHE A 38 2.40 -12.73 5.41
C PHE A 38 1.93 -14.02 6.12
N GLU A 39 2.77 -15.05 6.19
CA GLU A 39 2.46 -16.26 6.95
C GLU A 39 2.26 -15.95 8.44
N GLY A 40 1.11 -16.41 8.98
CA GLY A 40 0.75 -16.17 10.37
C GLY A 40 0.30 -14.72 10.67
N VAL A 41 0.17 -13.86 9.66
CA VAL A 41 -0.36 -12.51 9.81
C VAL A 41 -1.89 -12.54 9.85
N ASP A 42 -2.47 -11.81 10.81
CA ASP A 42 -3.90 -11.54 10.86
C ASP A 42 -4.28 -10.60 9.71
N MET A 43 -4.74 -11.16 8.60
CA MET A 43 -5.05 -10.40 7.38
C MET A 43 -6.23 -9.44 7.55
N GLY A 44 -7.12 -9.66 8.51
CA GLY A 44 -8.18 -8.72 8.85
C GLY A 44 -7.60 -7.43 9.45
N LYS A 45 -6.71 -7.57 10.44
CA LYS A 45 -6.00 -6.43 11.03
C LYS A 45 -5.05 -5.77 10.04
N GLN A 46 -4.38 -6.56 9.20
CA GLN A 46 -3.46 -6.03 8.21
C GLN A 46 -4.20 -5.20 7.16
N SER A 47 -5.34 -5.69 6.66
CA SER A 47 -6.18 -4.94 5.71
C SER A 47 -6.67 -3.62 6.32
N ALA A 48 -7.14 -3.63 7.57
CA ALA A 48 -7.56 -2.40 8.26
C ALA A 48 -6.42 -1.38 8.39
N LYS A 49 -5.21 -1.82 8.73
CA LYS A 49 -4.03 -0.94 8.79
C LYS A 49 -3.65 -0.38 7.42
N GLN A 50 -3.69 -1.22 6.38
CA GLN A 50 -3.37 -0.79 5.02
C GLN A 50 -4.39 0.23 4.50
N LYS A 51 -5.68 0.04 4.78
CA LYS A 51 -6.74 1.02 4.46
C LYS A 51 -6.46 2.36 5.12
N ALA A 52 -6.19 2.37 6.42
CA ALA A 52 -5.83 3.59 7.14
C ALA A 52 -4.58 4.26 6.56
N PHE A 53 -3.56 3.47 6.20
CA PHE A 53 -2.33 3.98 5.60
C PHE A 53 -2.58 4.59 4.20
N LEU A 54 -3.31 3.90 3.31
CA LEU A 54 -3.60 4.43 1.97
C LEU A 54 -4.49 5.68 2.04
N THR A 55 -5.48 5.69 2.92
CA THR A 55 -6.29 6.90 3.18
C THR A 55 -5.40 8.06 3.61
N MET A 56 -4.45 7.85 4.54
CA MET A 56 -3.47 8.86 4.94
C MET A 56 -2.60 9.33 3.78
N ALA A 57 -1.98 8.37 3.09
CA ALA A 57 -1.02 8.58 2.04
C ALA A 57 -1.64 9.36 0.87
N PHE A 58 -2.90 9.10 0.55
CA PHE A 58 -3.64 9.77 -0.53
C PHE A 58 -4.30 11.09 -0.08
N GLY A 59 -4.02 11.57 1.13
CA GLY A 59 -4.52 12.85 1.64
C GLY A 59 -5.98 12.81 2.13
N GLY A 60 -6.53 11.61 2.36
CA GLY A 60 -7.83 11.42 2.98
C GLY A 60 -7.79 11.57 4.51
N PRO A 61 -8.96 11.64 5.16
CA PRO A 61 -9.04 11.74 6.62
C PRO A 61 -8.58 10.41 7.24
N SER A 62 -7.40 10.41 7.86
CA SER A 62 -6.87 9.21 8.50
C SER A 62 -6.32 9.50 9.89
N SER A 63 -6.51 8.52 10.78
CA SER A 63 -5.81 8.38 12.04
C SER A 63 -4.86 7.18 12.00
N TYR A 64 -3.96 7.12 11.01
CA TYR A 64 -2.94 6.07 10.94
C TYR A 64 -2.11 6.09 12.23
N SER A 65 -2.25 5.03 13.03
CA SER A 65 -1.58 4.83 14.31
C SER A 65 -0.63 3.63 14.30
N GLY A 66 -0.31 3.14 13.10
CA GLY A 66 0.63 2.03 12.93
C GLY A 66 2.04 2.41 13.36
N LYS A 67 2.89 1.39 13.49
CA LYS A 67 4.31 1.60 13.67
C LYS A 67 4.85 2.44 12.51
N ASP A 68 5.91 3.19 12.80
CA ASP A 68 6.77 3.75 11.77
C ASP A 68 7.14 2.66 10.75
N MET A 69 7.22 3.01 9.45
CA MET A 69 7.46 2.05 8.38
C MET A 69 8.75 1.25 8.60
N ARG A 70 9.79 1.88 9.16
CA ARG A 70 11.05 1.22 9.47
C ARG A 70 10.90 0.23 10.60
N GLU A 71 10.29 0.63 11.71
CA GLU A 71 10.08 -0.26 12.85
C GLU A 71 9.15 -1.43 12.48
N GLY A 72 8.11 -1.15 11.69
CA GLY A 72 7.15 -2.14 11.21
C GLY A 72 7.79 -3.25 10.37
N HIS A 73 8.78 -2.92 9.53
CA HIS A 73 9.36 -3.86 8.57
C HIS A 73 10.74 -4.38 8.96
N ALA A 74 11.40 -3.85 10.00
CA ALA A 74 12.75 -4.26 10.43
C ALA A 74 12.89 -5.78 10.64
N HIS A 75 11.89 -6.42 11.23
CA HIS A 75 11.88 -7.87 11.45
C HIS A 75 11.74 -8.69 10.15
N LEU A 76 11.16 -8.11 9.08
CA LEU A 76 11.08 -8.72 7.75
C LEU A 76 12.39 -8.52 6.97
N VAL A 77 13.04 -7.36 7.12
CA VAL A 77 14.40 -7.12 6.60
C VAL A 77 15.38 -8.14 7.16
N ALA A 78 15.31 -8.42 8.47
CA ALA A 78 16.09 -9.49 9.11
C ALA A 78 15.79 -10.90 8.54
N LYS A 79 14.64 -11.09 7.89
CA LYS A 79 14.23 -12.33 7.21
C LYS A 79 14.49 -12.31 5.68
N GLY A 80 15.15 -11.27 5.18
CA GLY A 80 15.53 -11.16 3.77
C GLY A 80 14.60 -10.33 2.89
N LEU A 81 13.72 -9.49 3.46
CA LEU A 81 13.01 -8.46 2.70
C LEU A 81 14.04 -7.55 2.01
N ASN A 82 13.83 -7.25 0.72
CA ASN A 82 14.78 -6.53 -0.12
C ASN A 82 14.04 -5.81 -1.26
N ASP A 83 14.78 -5.17 -2.17
CA ASP A 83 14.21 -4.37 -3.26
C ASP A 83 13.27 -5.16 -4.18
N SER A 84 13.60 -6.41 -4.54
CA SER A 84 12.73 -7.17 -5.46
C SER A 84 11.39 -7.54 -4.83
N HIS A 85 11.35 -7.71 -3.51
CA HIS A 85 10.10 -7.91 -2.77
C HIS A 85 9.28 -6.62 -2.70
N PHE A 86 9.93 -5.47 -2.55
CA PHE A 86 9.26 -4.17 -2.60
C PHE A 86 8.69 -3.90 -4.00
N ASP A 87 9.45 -4.21 -5.05
CA ASP A 87 9.00 -4.07 -6.44
C ASP A 87 7.78 -4.96 -6.71
N ALA A 88 7.78 -6.20 -6.21
CA ALA A 88 6.61 -7.09 -6.30
C ALA A 88 5.37 -6.48 -5.62
N VAL A 89 5.53 -5.81 -4.48
CA VAL A 89 4.43 -5.08 -3.82
C VAL A 89 3.92 -3.93 -4.70
N MET A 90 4.83 -3.15 -5.29
CA MET A 90 4.49 -2.04 -6.18
C MET A 90 3.76 -2.51 -7.45
N GLU A 91 4.21 -3.60 -8.06
CA GLU A 91 3.56 -4.23 -9.21
C GLU A 91 2.12 -4.66 -8.86
N ASN A 92 1.93 -5.30 -7.71
CA ASN A 92 0.60 -5.74 -7.25
C ASN A 92 -0.33 -4.56 -6.95
N LEU A 93 0.20 -3.45 -6.39
CA LEU A 93 -0.55 -2.21 -6.19
C LEU A 93 -0.97 -1.60 -7.52
N GLY A 94 -0.04 -1.44 -8.47
CA GLY A 94 -0.32 -0.88 -9.80
C GLY A 94 -1.35 -1.71 -10.57
N ALA A 95 -1.23 -3.04 -10.55
CA ALA A 95 -2.19 -3.95 -11.16
C ALA A 95 -3.59 -3.83 -10.52
N THR A 96 -3.65 -3.64 -9.20
CA THR A 96 -4.91 -3.45 -8.47
C THR A 96 -5.62 -2.15 -8.87
N LEU A 97 -4.89 -1.04 -8.89
CA LEU A 97 -5.48 0.25 -9.27
C LEU A 97 -5.90 0.27 -10.76
N THR A 98 -5.13 -0.41 -11.61
CA THR A 98 -5.50 -0.61 -13.03
C THR A 98 -6.79 -1.41 -13.17
N GLU A 99 -6.95 -2.50 -12.42
CA GLU A 99 -8.17 -3.33 -12.41
C GLU A 99 -9.40 -2.55 -11.95
N LEU A 100 -9.22 -1.61 -11.02
CA LEU A 100 -10.28 -0.70 -10.54
C LEU A 100 -10.59 0.45 -11.51
N GLY A 101 -9.89 0.54 -12.65
CA GLY A 101 -10.10 1.59 -13.64
C GLY A 101 -9.58 2.97 -13.19
N VAL A 102 -8.64 3.00 -12.24
CA VAL A 102 -8.00 4.25 -11.80
C VAL A 102 -7.17 4.82 -12.97
N PRO A 103 -7.33 6.12 -13.32
CA PRO A 103 -6.54 6.76 -14.37
C PRO A 103 -5.03 6.64 -14.14
N GLY A 104 -4.26 6.47 -15.23
CA GLY A 104 -2.82 6.20 -15.15
C GLY A 104 -2.00 7.32 -14.48
N ASP A 105 -2.44 8.57 -14.58
CA ASP A 105 -1.84 9.70 -13.86
C ASP A 105 -2.02 9.59 -12.35
N LEU A 106 -3.19 9.12 -11.88
CA LEU A 106 -3.44 8.86 -10.46
C LEU A 106 -2.66 7.64 -9.95
N ILE A 107 -2.51 6.61 -10.79
CA ILE A 107 -1.66 5.45 -10.46
C ILE A 107 -0.21 5.88 -10.29
N ALA A 108 0.30 6.74 -11.18
CA ALA A 108 1.65 7.28 -11.07
C ALA A 108 1.85 8.11 -9.80
N GLU A 109 0.86 8.92 -9.41
CA GLU A 109 0.87 9.68 -8.15
C GLU A 109 0.87 8.75 -6.93
N ALA A 110 -0.01 7.74 -6.90
CA ALA A 110 -0.04 6.73 -5.84
C ALA A 110 1.27 5.95 -5.74
N ALA A 111 1.85 5.56 -6.88
CA ALA A 111 3.12 4.86 -6.95
C ALA A 111 4.27 5.72 -6.41
N ALA A 112 4.33 7.01 -6.75
CA ALA A 112 5.35 7.92 -6.23
C ALA A 112 5.29 8.05 -4.70
N ILE A 113 4.09 8.11 -4.13
CA ILE A 113 3.89 8.15 -2.68
C ILE A 113 4.34 6.84 -2.03
N ALA A 114 3.95 5.68 -2.57
CA ALA A 114 4.39 4.39 -2.06
C ALA A 114 5.92 4.23 -2.15
N GLU A 115 6.51 4.62 -3.29
CA GLU A 115 7.96 4.55 -3.54
C GLU A 115 8.77 5.36 -2.52
N SER A 116 8.24 6.51 -2.07
CA SER A 116 8.89 7.34 -1.04
C SER A 116 9.13 6.61 0.29
N THR A 117 8.41 5.51 0.54
CA THR A 117 8.55 4.70 1.76
C THR A 117 9.62 3.61 1.66
N ARG A 118 10.18 3.37 0.47
CA ARG A 118 11.09 2.24 0.20
C ARG A 118 12.25 2.17 1.19
N ASN A 119 12.92 3.29 1.43
CA ASN A 119 14.10 3.29 2.31
C ASN A 119 13.74 2.94 3.75
N ASP A 120 12.58 3.39 4.24
CA ASP A 120 12.13 3.02 5.59
C ASP A 120 11.74 1.55 5.65
N VAL A 121 10.96 1.06 4.69
CA VAL A 121 10.56 -0.35 4.62
C VAL A 121 11.78 -1.29 4.55
N LEU A 122 12.82 -0.90 3.80
CA LEU A 122 14.04 -1.68 3.63
C LEU A 122 15.14 -1.39 4.66
N GLY A 123 14.91 -0.44 5.58
CA GLY A 123 15.87 -0.07 6.61
C GLY A 123 17.17 0.55 6.09
N LYS A 124 17.11 1.28 4.97
CA LYS A 124 18.26 1.95 4.32
C LYS A 124 18.44 3.39 4.76
#